data_AF-A0A960ZWB3-F1
#
_entry.id   AF-A0A960ZWB3-F1
#
_cell.length_a   1.000
_cell.length_b   1.000
_cell.length_c   1.000
_cell.angle_alpha   90.00
_cell.angle_beta   90.00
_cell.angle_gamma   90.00
#
_symmetry.space_group_name_H-M   'P 1'
#
loop_
_entity.id
_entity.type
_entity.pdbx_description
1 polymer ?
#
loop_
_entity_poly.entity_id
_entity_poly.type
_entity_poly.pdbx_seq_one_letter_code
_entity_poly.pdbx_strand_id
1 'polypeptide(L)'
;SSEFYKLTYDWEVEDFVVILPYHSWFSNDTFRLTNCRTGATIHLQLIRVFATDHSIPLCVVGFQPERQQVLLSDGSCWEVPLADRSTFLRWEQGDVVLLGINDGGLSTYYPNILINPRLDFYDSYHRYLRGCYLGQY
;
A
#
# COMPACT_ATOMS: atom_id res chain seq x y z
N SER A 1 -2.18 -17.14 -14.63
CA SER A 1 -0.75 -17.39 -14.31
C SER A 1 0.17 -17.15 -15.50
N SER A 2 -0.20 -17.32 -16.77
CA SER A 2 0.72 -17.13 -17.91
C SER A 2 1.03 -15.68 -18.31
N GLU A 3 0.12 -14.73 -18.09
CA GLU A 3 0.34 -13.32 -18.43
C GLU A 3 1.27 -12.61 -17.45
N PHE A 4 1.19 -12.93 -16.15
CA PHE A 4 2.07 -12.34 -15.14
C PHE A 4 3.55 -12.63 -15.45
N TYR A 5 3.88 -13.89 -15.77
CA TYR A 5 5.24 -14.28 -16.15
C TYR A 5 5.73 -13.61 -17.44
N LYS A 6 4.83 -13.27 -18.38
CA LYS A 6 5.21 -12.50 -19.57
C LYS A 6 5.50 -11.03 -19.23
N LEU A 7 4.76 -10.46 -18.28
CA LEU A 7 4.90 -9.06 -17.88
C LEU A 7 6.07 -8.83 -16.91
N THR A 8 6.48 -9.85 -16.15
CA THR A 8 7.64 -9.80 -15.24
C THR A 8 8.87 -10.54 -15.77
N TYR A 9 8.91 -10.93 -17.05
CA TYR A 9 9.97 -11.78 -17.60
C TYR A 9 11.37 -11.16 -17.40
N ASP A 10 11.46 -9.83 -17.45
CA ASP A 10 12.69 -9.08 -17.29
C ASP A 10 12.90 -8.52 -15.88
N TRP A 11 12.09 -8.92 -14.89
CA TRP A 11 12.18 -8.40 -13.51
C TRP A 11 13.11 -9.28 -12.69
N GLU A 12 14.11 -8.66 -12.07
CA GLU A 12 15.07 -9.32 -11.19
C GLU A 12 14.62 -9.21 -9.72
N VAL A 13 15.05 -10.13 -8.87
CA VAL A 13 14.67 -10.15 -7.43
C VAL A 13 15.14 -8.89 -6.71
N GLU A 14 16.22 -8.27 -7.18
CA GLU A 14 16.80 -7.05 -6.61
C GLU A 14 16.21 -5.76 -7.21
N ASP A 15 15.29 -5.87 -8.18
CA ASP A 15 14.67 -4.69 -8.79
C ASP A 15 13.80 -3.95 -7.77
N PHE A 16 14.00 -2.64 -7.70
CA PHE A 16 13.09 -1.77 -6.96
C PHE A 16 11.75 -1.69 -7.70
N VAL A 17 10.68 -2.07 -7.00
CA VAL A 17 9.31 -1.99 -7.49
C VAL A 17 8.54 -0.97 -6.66
N VAL A 18 7.93 -0.01 -7.35
CA VAL A 18 7.04 0.98 -6.74
C VAL A 18 5.60 0.57 -6.95
N ILE A 19 4.80 0.66 -5.88
CA ILE A 19 3.35 0.46 -5.91
C ILE A 19 2.68 1.84 -5.96
N LEU A 20 1.83 2.06 -6.96
CA LEU A 20 1.03 3.28 -7.13
C LEU A 20 -0.46 2.94 -7.23
N PRO A 21 -1.38 3.86 -6.91
CA PRO A 21 -2.78 3.74 -7.31
C PRO A 21 -2.94 3.60 -8.82
N TYR A 22 -4.00 2.93 -9.26
CA TYR A 22 -4.40 2.92 -10.66
C TYR A 22 -5.70 3.71 -10.88
N HIS A 23 -5.63 4.76 -11.70
CA HIS A 23 -6.74 5.72 -11.91
C HIS A 23 -7.47 5.46 -13.24
N SER A 24 -8.05 4.28 -13.44
CA SER A 24 -8.86 3.98 -14.63
C SER A 24 -10.34 3.90 -14.30
N TRP A 25 -11.16 4.66 -15.03
CA TRP A 25 -12.62 4.68 -14.86
C TRP A 25 -13.33 3.37 -15.26
N PHE A 26 -12.62 2.46 -15.93
CA PHE A 26 -13.19 1.22 -16.47
C PHE A 26 -12.43 -0.05 -16.07
N SER A 27 -11.46 0.04 -15.15
CA SER A 27 -10.77 -1.15 -14.64
C SER A 27 -11.15 -1.45 -13.21
N ASN A 28 -11.17 -2.74 -12.87
CA ASN A 28 -11.24 -3.20 -11.49
C ASN A 28 -9.85 -3.20 -10.82
N ASP A 29 -8.77 -2.96 -11.55
CA ASP A 29 -7.42 -2.88 -11.00
C ASP A 29 -7.30 -1.65 -10.10
N THR A 30 -6.75 -1.85 -8.90
CA THR A 30 -6.63 -0.79 -7.90
C THR A 30 -5.21 -0.25 -7.79
N PHE A 31 -4.22 -1.01 -8.25
CA PHE A 31 -2.81 -0.66 -8.16
C PHE A 31 -2.05 -0.93 -9.45
N ARG A 32 -0.95 -0.19 -9.61
CA ARG A 32 0.08 -0.40 -10.61
C ARG A 32 1.41 -0.63 -9.92
N LEU A 33 2.07 -1.72 -10.28
CA LEU A 33 3.46 -1.98 -9.91
C LEU A 33 4.35 -1.51 -11.05
N THR A 34 5.37 -0.72 -10.74
CA THR A 34 6.35 -0.22 -11.72
C THR A 34 7.74 -0.66 -11.31
N ASN A 35 8.42 -1.40 -12.18
CA ASN A 35 9.83 -1.72 -11.99
C ASN A 35 10.66 -0.47 -12.34
N CYS A 36 11.45 0.03 -11.39
CA CYS A 36 12.21 1.26 -11.56
C CYS A 36 13.41 1.12 -12.49
N ARG A 37 13.93 -0.10 -12.70
CA ARG A 37 15.05 -0.35 -13.63
C ARG A 37 14.56 -0.36 -15.08
N THR A 38 13.49 -1.09 -15.35
CA THR A 38 12.99 -1.31 -16.73
C THR A 38 11.90 -0.33 -17.15
N GLY A 39 11.23 0.32 -16.19
CA GLY A 39 10.04 1.14 -16.42
C GLY A 39 8.78 0.33 -16.75
N ALA A 40 8.87 -1.01 -16.76
CA ALA A 40 7.73 -1.88 -17.05
C ALA A 40 6.66 -1.79 -15.95
N THR A 41 5.39 -1.78 -16.35
CA THR A 41 4.26 -1.61 -15.45
C THR A 41 3.28 -2.77 -15.52
N ILE A 42 2.78 -3.20 -14.36
CA ILE A 42 1.74 -4.23 -14.24
C ILE A 42 0.58 -3.65 -13.45
N HIS A 43 -0.64 -3.77 -13.99
CA HIS A 43 -1.86 -3.40 -13.28
C HIS A 43 -2.45 -4.64 -12.63
N LEU A 44 -2.81 -4.51 -11.36
CA LEU A 44 -3.34 -5.65 -10.61
C LEU A 44 -4.15 -5.23 -9.39
N GLN A 45 -4.90 -6.20 -8.89
CA GLN A 45 -5.46 -6.17 -7.55
C GLN A 45 -4.51 -6.86 -6.57
N LEU A 46 -4.14 -6.18 -5.49
CA LEU A 46 -3.41 -6.80 -4.38
C LEU A 46 -4.42 -7.58 -3.53
N ILE A 47 -4.42 -8.91 -3.66
CA ILE A 47 -5.36 -9.80 -2.96
C ILE A 47 -4.71 -10.42 -1.71
N ARG A 48 -3.41 -10.74 -1.76
CA ARG A 48 -2.66 -11.30 -0.63
C ARG A 48 -1.19 -10.89 -0.69
N VAL A 49 -0.60 -10.71 0.48
CA VAL A 49 0.85 -10.63 0.67
C VAL A 49 1.26 -11.91 1.37
N PHE A 50 2.23 -12.62 0.79
CA PHE A 50 2.89 -13.73 1.46
C PHE A 50 4.26 -13.23 1.90
N ALA A 51 4.53 -13.26 3.20
CA ALA A 51 5.90 -13.13 3.68
C ALA A 51 6.64 -14.41 3.27
N THR A 52 7.73 -14.28 2.53
CA THR A 52 8.68 -15.38 2.33
C THR A 52 9.56 -15.50 3.58
N ASP A 53 10.09 -16.70 3.83
CA ASP A 53 10.57 -17.19 5.15
C ASP A 53 11.67 -16.37 5.89
N HIS A 54 12.12 -15.24 5.35
CA HIS A 54 13.19 -14.44 5.94
C HIS A 54 12.90 -12.93 6.09
N SER A 55 11.75 -12.42 5.64
CA SER A 55 11.36 -11.01 5.89
C SER A 55 10.17 -10.94 6.83
N ILE A 56 10.35 -10.27 7.98
CA ILE A 56 9.23 -9.93 8.86
C ILE A 56 8.38 -8.91 8.10
N PRO A 57 7.10 -9.19 7.83
CA PRO A 57 6.24 -8.23 7.17
C PRO A 57 6.13 -6.97 8.03
N LEU A 58 6.03 -5.82 7.38
CA LEU A 58 5.70 -4.57 8.06
C LEU A 58 4.27 -4.69 8.58
N CYS A 59 4.08 -4.58 9.90
CA CYS A 59 2.79 -4.79 10.54
C CYS A 59 2.39 -3.59 11.39
N VAL A 60 1.09 -3.38 11.57
CA VAL A 60 0.59 -2.41 12.54
C VAL A 60 0.87 -2.89 13.96
N VAL A 61 1.58 -2.09 14.74
CA VAL A 61 1.86 -2.36 16.16
C VAL A 61 1.07 -1.48 17.11
N GLY A 62 0.47 -0.40 16.62
CA GLY A 62 -0.38 0.46 17.44
C GLY A 62 -1.05 1.58 16.67
N PHE A 63 -1.97 2.27 17.35
CA PHE A 63 -2.71 3.41 16.83
C PHE A 63 -2.71 4.55 17.85
N GLN A 64 -2.74 5.80 17.36
CA GLN A 64 -3.13 6.97 18.16
C GLN A 64 -4.37 7.60 17.52
N PRO A 65 -5.59 7.14 17.87
CA PRO A 65 -6.82 7.54 17.19
C PRO A 65 -7.09 9.05 17.25
N GLU A 66 -6.75 9.69 18.37
CA GLU A 66 -6.89 11.14 18.60
C GLU A 66 -6.09 11.98 17.62
N ARG A 67 -5.01 11.41 17.07
CA ARG A 67 -4.10 12.06 16.12
C ARG A 67 -4.20 11.50 14.71
N GLN A 68 -5.08 10.52 14.47
CA GLN A 68 -5.14 9.75 13.23
C GLN A 68 -3.77 9.15 12.84
N GLN A 69 -3.04 8.57 13.81
CA GLN A 69 -1.72 8.00 13.54
C GLN A 69 -1.70 6.47 13.63
N VAL A 70 -0.92 5.85 12.74
CA VAL A 70 -0.58 4.42 12.74
C VAL A 70 0.90 4.26 13.09
N LEU A 71 1.21 3.31 13.98
CA LEU A 71 2.58 2.87 14.28
C LEU A 71 2.84 1.51 13.66
N LEU A 72 3.99 1.35 13.00
CA LEU A 72 4.40 0.11 12.34
C LEU A 72 5.57 -0.58 13.04
N SER A 73 5.77 -1.85 12.71
CA SER A 73 6.76 -2.74 13.36
C SER A 73 8.22 -2.35 13.15
N ASP A 74 8.51 -1.48 12.19
CA ASP A 74 9.83 -0.86 11.97
C ASP A 74 10.04 0.41 12.80
N GLY A 75 9.10 0.74 13.71
CA GLY A 75 9.11 1.94 14.53
C GLY A 75 8.57 3.18 13.84
N SER A 76 8.18 3.11 12.56
CA SER A 76 7.67 4.26 11.82
C SER A 76 6.29 4.69 12.30
N CYS A 77 6.06 6.01 12.30
CA CYS A 77 4.78 6.64 12.60
C CYS A 77 4.23 7.37 11.37
N TRP A 78 2.94 7.20 11.11
CA TRP A 78 2.28 7.73 9.93
C TRP A 78 1.00 8.48 10.31
N GLU A 79 0.88 9.74 9.88
CA GLU A 79 -0.35 10.51 9.96
C GLU A 79 -1.28 10.18 8.79
N VAL A 80 -2.56 10.01 9.09
CA VAL A 80 -3.62 9.67 8.15
C VAL A 80 -4.62 10.82 8.08
N PRO A 81 -5.11 11.22 6.88
CA PRO A 81 -6.10 12.27 6.80
C PRO A 81 -7.44 11.81 7.38
N LEU A 82 -8.17 12.74 8.00
CA LEU A 82 -9.53 12.48 8.50
C LEU A 82 -10.51 11.96 7.43
N ALA A 83 -10.25 12.26 6.16
CA ALA A 83 -11.03 11.74 5.03
C ALA A 83 -10.96 10.22 4.91
N ASP A 84 -9.88 9.58 5.40
CA ASP A 84 -9.69 8.13 5.38
C ASP A 84 -10.10 7.48 6.72
N ARG A 85 -10.77 8.24 7.62
CA ARG A 85 -11.11 7.78 8.97
C ARG A 85 -11.96 6.50 9.00
N SER A 86 -12.90 6.37 8.06
CA SER A 86 -13.74 5.15 7.98
C SER A 86 -12.90 3.91 7.68
N THR A 87 -11.90 4.03 6.81
CA THR A 87 -10.94 2.96 6.54
C THR A 87 -10.00 2.75 7.72
N PHE A 88 -9.47 3.84 8.31
CA PHE A 88 -8.56 3.78 9.46
C PHE A 88 -9.15 2.96 10.61
N LEU A 89 -10.44 3.16 10.92
CA LEU A 89 -11.13 2.44 11.99
C LEU A 89 -11.36 0.95 11.72
N ARG A 90 -11.11 0.46 10.49
CA ARG A 90 -11.21 -0.96 10.11
C ARG A 90 -9.88 -1.70 10.22
N TRP A 91 -8.77 -0.97 10.36
CA TRP A 91 -7.45 -1.55 10.54
C TRP A 91 -7.31 -2.06 11.97
N GLU A 92 -6.63 -3.18 12.13
CA GLU A 92 -6.41 -3.85 13.41
C GLU A 92 -4.91 -4.01 13.69
N GLN A 93 -4.55 -4.12 14.97
CA GLN A 93 -3.16 -4.42 15.35
C GLN A 93 -2.79 -5.80 14.82
N GLY A 94 -1.60 -5.92 14.23
CA GLY A 94 -1.13 -7.13 13.56
C GLY A 94 -1.46 -7.18 12.06
N ASP A 95 -2.25 -6.23 11.53
CA ASP A 95 -2.47 -6.14 10.09
C ASP A 95 -1.16 -5.87 9.35
N VAL A 96 -0.93 -6.63 8.27
CA VAL A 96 0.21 -6.42 7.36
C VAL A 96 -0.02 -5.14 6.55
N VAL A 97 1.06 -4.41 6.31
CA VAL A 97 1.06 -3.13 5.60
C VAL A 97 2.04 -3.19 4.44
N LEU A 98 1.59 -2.82 3.25
CA LEU A 98 2.47 -2.45 2.15
C LEU A 98 2.55 -0.94 2.04
N LEU A 99 3.74 -0.43 1.75
CA LEU A 99 3.94 0.99 1.45
C LEU A 99 3.92 1.20 -0.06
N GLY A 100 3.22 2.23 -0.50
CA GLY A 100 3.22 2.69 -1.87
C GLY A 100 3.30 4.21 -1.94
N ILE A 101 3.42 4.72 -3.16
CA ILE A 101 3.46 6.16 -3.44
C ILE A 101 2.05 6.60 -3.78
N ASN A 102 1.57 7.65 -3.10
CA ASN A 102 0.40 8.38 -3.55
C ASN A 102 0.84 9.31 -4.70
N ASP A 103 0.51 8.94 -5.94
CA ASP A 103 0.75 9.78 -7.12
C ASP A 103 -0.19 11.00 -7.21
N GLY A 104 -1.02 11.18 -6.18
CA GLY A 104 -1.46 12.48 -5.72
C GLY A 104 -2.79 12.91 -6.32
N GLY A 105 -3.09 12.66 -7.59
CA GLY A 105 -4.19 13.39 -8.24
C GLY A 105 -4.16 14.88 -7.83
N LEU A 106 -5.16 15.37 -7.08
CA LEU A 106 -5.26 16.75 -6.59
C LEU A 106 -4.73 17.02 -5.16
N SER A 107 -4.14 16.06 -4.43
CA SER A 107 -3.67 16.29 -3.05
C SER A 107 -2.27 15.73 -2.79
N THR A 108 -1.32 16.63 -2.49
CA THR A 108 0.10 16.35 -2.26
C THR A 108 0.48 16.21 -0.79
N TYR A 109 -0.42 16.53 0.15
CA TYR A 109 -0.12 16.56 1.59
C TYR A 109 0.17 15.19 2.21
N TYR A 110 -0.22 14.11 1.54
CA TYR A 110 -0.02 12.74 1.99
C TYR A 110 0.61 11.94 0.84
N PRO A 111 1.95 11.98 0.68
CA PRO A 111 2.62 11.47 -0.51
C PRO A 111 2.72 9.93 -0.55
N ASN A 112 2.27 9.24 0.49
CA ASN A 112 2.35 7.80 0.59
C ASN A 112 0.96 7.17 0.71
N ILE A 113 0.86 5.90 0.36
CA ILE A 113 -0.28 5.06 0.68
C ILE A 113 0.20 3.88 1.55
N LEU A 114 -0.54 3.61 2.62
CA LEU A 114 -0.40 2.41 3.43
C LEU A 114 -1.53 1.48 2.99
N ILE A 115 -1.20 0.30 2.48
CA ILE A 115 -2.17 -0.64 1.90
C ILE A 115 -2.31 -1.82 2.86
N ASN A 116 -3.55 -2.11 3.26
CA ASN A 116 -3.86 -3.30 4.06
C ASN A 116 -4.47 -4.38 3.14
N PRO A 117 -3.73 -5.45 2.82
CA PRO A 117 -4.17 -6.48 1.90
C PRO A 117 -5.30 -7.36 2.46
N ARG A 118 -5.55 -7.34 3.78
CA ARG A 118 -6.67 -8.06 4.41
C ARG A 118 -8.02 -7.45 4.05
N LEU A 119 -8.09 -6.14 3.87
CA LEU A 119 -9.35 -5.45 3.61
C LEU A 119 -9.85 -5.76 2.20
N ASP A 120 -11.07 -6.31 2.13
CA ASP A 120 -11.60 -6.91 0.91
C ASP A 120 -12.22 -5.89 -0.08
N PHE A 121 -12.54 -6.34 -1.31
CA PHE A 121 -12.89 -5.46 -2.46
C PHE A 121 -14.32 -4.95 -2.43
N TYR A 122 -15.22 -5.71 -1.81
CA TYR A 122 -16.66 -5.52 -1.98
C TYR A 122 -17.22 -4.27 -1.29
N ASP A 123 -16.43 -3.61 -0.46
CA ASP A 123 -16.77 -2.30 0.09
C ASP A 123 -16.01 -1.25 -0.74
N SER A 124 -16.74 -0.51 -1.57
CA SER A 124 -16.27 0.43 -2.58
C SER A 124 -15.53 1.67 -2.04
N TYR A 125 -14.97 1.59 -0.82
CA TYR A 125 -14.25 2.67 -0.16
C TYR A 125 -12.94 2.16 0.44
N HIS A 126 -11.90 2.32 -0.36
CA HIS A 126 -10.46 2.43 -0.05
C HIS A 126 -9.86 1.38 0.91
N ARG A 127 -9.09 0.44 0.34
CA ARG A 127 -8.24 -0.54 1.05
C ARG A 127 -6.93 0.04 1.59
N TYR A 128 -6.71 1.33 1.36
CA TYR A 128 -5.47 2.01 1.69
C TYR A 128 -5.77 3.31 2.44
N LEU A 129 -4.81 3.69 3.27
CA LEU A 129 -4.78 4.97 3.96
C LEU A 129 -3.77 5.84 3.22
N ARG A 130 -4.10 7.10 2.95
CA ARG A 130 -3.07 8.08 2.61
C ARG A 130 -2.26 8.37 3.87
N GLY A 131 -0.95 8.50 3.70
CA GLY A 131 0.00 8.59 4.81
C GLY A 131 1.02 9.70 4.61
N CYS A 132 1.29 10.43 5.69
CA CYS A 132 2.45 11.28 5.84
C CYS A 132 3.37 10.69 6.90
N TYR A 133 4.63 10.45 6.55
CA TYR A 133 5.62 9.91 7.49
C TYR A 133 6.03 10.97 8.51
N LEU A 134 5.94 10.64 9.79
CA LEU A 134 6.25 11.56 10.88
C LEU A 134 7.61 11.32 11.55
N GLY A 135 8.27 10.19 11.26
CA GLY A 135 9.52 9.78 11.92
C GLY A 135 9.45 8.39 12.54
N GLN A 136 10.53 8.01 13.23
CA GLN A 136 10.61 6.79 14.03
C GLN A 136 10.36 7.13 15.51
N TYR A 137 9.66 6.24 16.22
CA TYR A 137 9.53 6.27 17.68
C TYR A 137 10.75 5.69 18.40
#